data_AF-S4RJ89-F1
#
_entry.id   AF-S4RJ89-F1
#
_cell.length_a   1.000
_cell.length_b   1.000
_cell.length_c   1.000
_cell.angle_alpha   90.00
_cell.angle_beta   90.00
_cell.angle_gamma   90.00
#
_symmetry.space_group_name_H-M   'P 1'
#
loop_
_entity.id
_entity.type
_entity.pdbx_description
1 polymer ?
#
loop_
_entity_poly.entity_id
_entity_poly.type
_entity_poly.pdbx_seq_one_letter_code
_entity_poly.pdbx_strand_id
1 'polypeptide(L)'
;AEPILARIQEDRRVVVSTVFDNTHYDTLEVHRYPSQAQTFTWQLWCTYMVPPLKWFSDKDVTAPIKSPIVMGCMAASKSYLEEIGFLDEGMQVYGGENVELGLRVWQCGGSVEVLPCSRLAHIERHFKPYAPDLSSHMRRNALRVAEIWMDDFKRNVYMAWNVPMNGSGIDIGDISERMALRKRLNCKSFAWYLENVLPSLPRHDDIVQYGVMTNNKQVGMCMDKGNPISQRPILYQCHGYTPQNTLEASSRLLHFEVTDLTVTTTDDDYLVADRRTALRIVRKIQRLFTVWLQNGELRFQKGEKCLEVKEPAKKSYSLELVLVPCSGQKWDLAYFRKS
;
A
#
# COMPACT_ATOMS: atom_id res chain seq x y z
N ALA A 1 -10.87 -32.14 5.87
CA ALA A 1 -10.19 -31.55 7.05
C ALA A 1 -8.76 -32.09 7.24
N GLU A 2 -8.45 -33.20 6.61
CA GLU A 2 -7.27 -34.05 6.78
C GLU A 2 -5.93 -33.31 6.56
N PRO A 3 -5.69 -32.54 5.48
CA PRO A 3 -4.38 -31.89 5.29
C PRO A 3 -4.14 -30.72 6.26
N ILE A 4 -5.19 -29.97 6.61
CA ILE A 4 -5.08 -28.85 7.56
C ILE A 4 -4.76 -29.38 8.96
N LEU A 5 -5.54 -30.34 9.45
CA LEU A 5 -5.40 -30.84 10.81
C LEU A 5 -4.10 -31.63 10.98
N ALA A 6 -3.70 -32.43 9.97
CA ALA A 6 -2.41 -33.10 9.98
C ALA A 6 -1.26 -32.09 10.09
N ARG A 7 -1.30 -31.00 9.31
CA ARG A 7 -0.25 -29.98 9.36
C ARG A 7 -0.15 -29.28 10.72
N ILE A 8 -1.29 -28.94 11.33
CA ILE A 8 -1.34 -28.33 12.67
C ILE A 8 -0.90 -29.34 13.75
N GLN A 9 -1.14 -30.64 13.56
CA GLN A 9 -0.67 -31.68 14.47
C GLN A 9 0.86 -31.84 14.43
N GLU A 10 1.47 -31.74 13.25
CA GLU A 10 2.93 -31.77 13.07
C GLU A 10 3.62 -30.56 13.69
N ASP A 11 3.04 -29.37 13.50
CA ASP A 11 3.54 -28.13 14.08
C ASP A 11 2.38 -27.28 14.61
N ARG A 12 2.18 -27.28 15.94
CA ARG A 12 1.10 -26.50 16.58
C ARG A 12 1.22 -24.99 16.34
N ARG A 13 2.42 -24.48 16.01
CA ARG A 13 2.69 -23.04 15.80
C ARG A 13 2.48 -22.59 14.36
N VAL A 14 2.01 -23.48 13.48
CA VAL A 14 1.61 -23.11 12.13
C VAL A 14 0.18 -22.56 12.11
N VAL A 15 0.00 -21.43 11.43
CA VAL A 15 -1.31 -20.93 11.03
C VAL A 15 -1.52 -21.29 9.57
N VAL A 16 -2.54 -22.09 9.30
CA VAL A 16 -2.83 -22.63 7.98
C VAL A 16 -3.90 -21.81 7.31
N SER A 17 -3.59 -21.35 6.10
CA SER A 17 -4.53 -20.79 5.15
C SER A 17 -4.78 -21.79 4.00
N THR A 18 -5.86 -21.57 3.28
CA THR A 18 -6.22 -22.34 2.08
C THR A 18 -5.89 -21.57 0.80
N VAL A 19 -5.92 -22.25 -0.34
CA VAL A 19 -6.03 -21.59 -1.64
C VAL A 19 -7.45 -21.05 -1.79
N PHE A 20 -7.58 -19.77 -2.14
CA PHE A 20 -8.87 -19.12 -2.32
C PHE A 20 -9.26 -19.14 -3.79
N ASP A 21 -10.29 -19.90 -4.12
CA ASP A 21 -10.95 -19.86 -5.42
C ASP A 21 -12.03 -18.76 -5.39
N ASN A 22 -12.24 -18.11 -6.53
CA ASN A 22 -13.25 -17.07 -6.62
C ASN A 22 -14.59 -17.68 -7.05
N THR A 23 -15.64 -17.43 -6.28
CA THR A 23 -17.02 -17.70 -6.71
C THR A 23 -17.62 -16.41 -7.25
N HIS A 24 -17.97 -16.41 -8.53
CA HIS A 24 -18.64 -15.29 -9.17
C HIS A 24 -19.97 -14.98 -8.46
N TYR A 25 -20.17 -13.73 -8.05
CA TYR A 25 -21.33 -13.37 -7.21
C TYR A 25 -22.67 -13.46 -7.95
N ASP A 26 -22.64 -13.34 -9.28
CA ASP A 26 -23.78 -13.32 -10.19
C ASP A 26 -24.12 -14.71 -10.76
N THR A 27 -23.11 -15.49 -11.14
CA THR A 27 -23.31 -16.83 -11.75
C THR A 27 -23.12 -17.99 -10.77
N LEU A 28 -22.50 -17.74 -9.61
CA LEU A 28 -22.03 -18.77 -8.66
C LEU A 28 -21.00 -19.75 -9.25
N GLU A 29 -20.45 -19.45 -10.43
CA GLU A 29 -19.37 -20.24 -11.02
C GLU A 29 -18.09 -20.11 -10.20
N VAL A 30 -17.42 -21.24 -9.98
CA VAL A 30 -16.14 -21.28 -9.25
C VAL A 30 -14.98 -21.20 -10.24
N HIS A 31 -14.29 -20.06 -10.24
CA HIS A 31 -13.06 -19.86 -10.98
C HIS A 31 -11.85 -20.23 -10.11
N ARG A 32 -11.07 -21.22 -10.56
CA ARG A 32 -9.90 -21.70 -9.80
C ARG A 32 -8.71 -20.77 -9.93
N TYR A 33 -8.11 -20.41 -8.80
CA TYR A 33 -6.90 -19.59 -8.75
C TYR A 33 -5.63 -20.44 -8.59
N PRO A 34 -4.47 -19.96 -9.06
CA PRO A 34 -3.20 -20.63 -8.80
C PRO A 34 -2.89 -20.65 -7.30
N SER A 35 -2.19 -21.69 -6.85
CA SER A 35 -1.67 -21.76 -5.48
C SER A 35 -0.62 -20.68 -5.27
N GLN A 36 -0.92 -19.71 -4.42
CA GLN A 36 -0.07 -18.54 -4.17
C GLN A 36 0.06 -18.28 -2.67
N ALA A 37 1.21 -17.73 -2.28
CA ALA A 37 1.38 -17.13 -0.97
C ALA A 37 0.58 -15.82 -0.89
N GLN A 38 0.36 -15.32 0.32
CA GLN A 38 -0.40 -14.10 0.58
C GLN A 38 0.55 -13.06 1.17
N THR A 39 0.51 -11.86 0.62
CA THR A 39 1.35 -10.74 1.03
C THR A 39 0.52 -9.46 1.14
N PHE A 40 1.14 -8.31 1.37
CA PHE A 40 0.45 -7.05 1.53
C PHE A 40 1.21 -5.86 0.94
N THR A 41 0.50 -4.75 0.69
CA THR A 41 1.10 -3.44 0.40
C THR A 41 1.24 -2.60 1.67
N TRP A 42 1.94 -1.46 1.64
CA TRP A 42 2.06 -0.60 2.83
C TRP A 42 0.76 0.00 3.36
N GLN A 43 -0.32 0.01 2.57
CA GLN A 43 -1.66 0.32 3.07
C GLN A 43 -2.31 -0.84 3.85
N LEU A 44 -1.63 -1.99 3.94
CA LEU A 44 -2.09 -3.27 4.48
C LEU A 44 -3.21 -3.94 3.67
N TRP A 45 -3.27 -3.65 2.35
CA TRP A 45 -4.11 -4.41 1.44
C TRP A 45 -3.50 -5.78 1.20
N CYS A 46 -4.30 -6.84 1.36
CA CYS A 46 -3.91 -8.19 0.99
C CYS A 46 -3.68 -8.27 -0.54
N THR A 47 -2.58 -8.88 -0.93
CA THR A 47 -2.27 -9.23 -2.32
C THR A 47 -1.67 -10.64 -2.36
N TYR A 48 -1.38 -11.14 -3.56
CA TYR A 48 -0.78 -12.45 -3.72
C TYR A 48 0.69 -12.37 -4.09
N MET A 49 1.43 -13.38 -3.66
CA MET A 49 2.84 -13.57 -3.97
C MET A 49 3.02 -14.93 -4.65
N VAL A 50 3.73 -14.91 -5.77
CA VAL A 50 4.14 -16.15 -6.44
C VAL A 50 5.13 -16.89 -5.55
N PRO A 51 4.96 -18.22 -5.34
CA PRO A 51 5.91 -19.02 -4.57
C PRO A 51 7.36 -18.88 -5.09
N PRO A 52 8.39 -19.06 -4.24
CA PRO A 52 9.77 -19.06 -4.68
C PRO A 52 10.04 -20.11 -5.78
N LEU A 53 10.99 -19.84 -6.68
CA LEU A 53 11.38 -20.77 -7.76
C LEU A 53 11.73 -22.19 -7.24
N LYS A 54 12.26 -22.29 -6.02
CA LYS A 54 12.55 -23.56 -5.37
C LYS A 54 11.31 -24.44 -5.23
N TRP A 55 10.18 -23.87 -4.80
CA TRP A 55 8.92 -24.61 -4.64
C TRP A 55 8.47 -25.26 -5.96
N PHE A 56 8.60 -24.55 -7.08
CA PHE A 56 8.33 -25.12 -8.40
C PHE A 56 9.36 -26.19 -8.83
N SER A 57 10.62 -26.00 -8.44
CA SER A 57 11.73 -26.91 -8.79
C SER A 57 11.65 -28.23 -8.05
N ASP A 58 11.06 -28.24 -6.86
CA ASP A 58 10.86 -29.43 -6.03
C ASP A 58 9.80 -30.40 -6.61
N LYS A 59 9.03 -29.96 -7.63
CA LYS A 59 8.01 -30.74 -8.37
C LYS A 59 6.89 -31.35 -7.53
N ASP A 60 6.83 -31.04 -6.24
CA ASP A 60 5.72 -31.38 -5.36
C ASP A 60 4.72 -30.22 -5.30
N VAL A 61 3.67 -30.33 -6.11
CA VAL A 61 2.59 -29.33 -6.18
C VAL A 61 1.70 -29.31 -4.92
N THR A 62 1.88 -30.27 -4.00
CA THR A 62 1.15 -30.37 -2.74
C THR A 62 1.89 -29.75 -1.56
N ALA A 63 3.18 -29.45 -1.73
CA ALA A 63 4.02 -28.90 -0.68
C ALA A 63 3.46 -27.58 -0.12
N PRO A 64 3.45 -27.39 1.21
CA PRO A 64 3.03 -26.14 1.83
C PRO A 64 3.82 -24.93 1.29
N ILE A 65 3.12 -23.83 1.04
CA ILE A 65 3.72 -22.57 0.59
C ILE A 65 3.84 -21.65 1.81
N LYS A 66 5.07 -21.26 2.19
CA LYS A 66 5.27 -20.23 3.23
C LYS A 66 4.65 -18.90 2.77
N SER A 67 3.86 -18.29 3.65
CA SER A 67 3.08 -17.10 3.35
C SER A 67 3.42 -15.97 4.31
N PRO A 68 3.74 -14.75 3.84
CA PRO A 68 3.99 -13.61 4.70
C PRO A 68 2.85 -13.26 5.67
N ILE A 69 1.60 -13.39 5.19
CA ILE A 69 0.40 -13.14 5.99
C ILE A 69 -0.60 -14.28 5.84
N VAL A 70 -1.66 -14.22 6.63
CA VAL A 70 -2.83 -15.08 6.54
C VAL A 70 -3.99 -14.32 5.90
N MET A 71 -4.92 -15.02 5.26
CA MET A 71 -6.17 -14.46 4.76
C MET A 71 -7.31 -14.80 5.72
N GLY A 72 -8.46 -14.14 5.59
CA GLY A 72 -9.54 -14.21 6.58
C GLY A 72 -10.04 -15.62 6.93
N CYS A 73 -9.98 -16.59 6.00
CA CYS A 73 -10.28 -18.00 6.30
C CYS A 73 -9.00 -18.77 6.63
N MET A 74 -8.87 -19.19 7.88
CA MET A 74 -7.68 -19.88 8.39
C MET A 74 -8.02 -20.94 9.44
N ALA A 75 -7.06 -21.81 9.72
CA ALA A 75 -7.09 -22.78 10.80
C ALA A 75 -5.79 -22.73 11.59
N ALA A 76 -5.89 -22.83 12.91
CA ALA A 76 -4.75 -22.82 13.81
C ALA A 76 -5.08 -23.60 15.09
N SER A 77 -4.05 -24.01 15.83
CA SER A 77 -4.25 -24.55 17.17
C SER A 77 -4.86 -23.50 18.09
N LYS A 78 -5.98 -23.82 18.77
CA LYS A 78 -6.61 -22.93 19.75
C LYS A 78 -5.61 -22.49 20.84
N SER A 79 -4.88 -23.45 21.40
CA SER A 79 -3.87 -23.18 22.44
C SER A 79 -2.77 -22.24 21.95
N TYR A 80 -2.41 -22.30 20.67
CA TYR A 80 -1.43 -21.38 20.10
C TYR A 80 -2.03 -20.00 19.90
N LEU A 81 -3.24 -19.88 19.35
CA LEU A 81 -3.93 -18.59 19.23
C LEU A 81 -4.08 -17.90 20.59
N GLU A 82 -4.40 -18.64 21.64
CA GLU A 82 -4.48 -18.13 23.01
C GLU A 82 -3.12 -17.63 23.53
N GLU A 83 -2.05 -18.42 23.35
CA GLU A 83 -0.68 -18.03 23.72
C GLU A 83 -0.23 -16.74 23.02
N ILE A 84 -0.58 -16.57 21.74
CA ILE A 84 -0.25 -15.36 20.98
C ILE A 84 -1.32 -14.26 21.12
N GLY A 85 -2.31 -14.39 21.99
CA GLY A 85 -3.28 -13.34 22.35
C GLY A 85 -4.43 -13.12 21.37
N PHE A 86 -4.95 -14.17 20.73
CA PHE A 86 -6.10 -14.16 19.80
C PHE A 86 -6.00 -13.07 18.73
N LEU A 87 -7.10 -12.44 18.31
CA LEU A 87 -7.11 -11.27 17.43
C LEU A 87 -7.06 -9.99 18.27
N ASP A 88 -6.63 -8.88 17.66
CA ASP A 88 -6.66 -7.57 18.30
C ASP A 88 -8.08 -7.01 18.44
N GLU A 89 -8.65 -7.14 19.63
CA GLU A 89 -9.97 -6.62 19.99
C GLU A 89 -10.08 -5.09 19.88
N GLY A 90 -8.95 -4.37 19.82
CA GLY A 90 -8.94 -2.94 19.55
C GLY A 90 -9.13 -2.56 18.07
N MET A 91 -9.16 -3.54 17.16
CA MET A 91 -9.50 -3.32 15.74
C MET A 91 -11.00 -3.15 15.55
N GLN A 92 -11.36 -2.31 14.59
CA GLN A 92 -12.76 -1.96 14.34
C GLN A 92 -13.19 -2.42 12.95
N VAL A 93 -14.38 -3.04 12.89
CA VAL A 93 -15.16 -3.35 11.68
C VAL A 93 -14.44 -4.26 10.67
N TYR A 94 -13.45 -3.75 9.94
CA TYR A 94 -12.80 -4.46 8.85
C TYR A 94 -11.40 -3.90 8.52
N GLY A 95 -10.47 -4.79 8.21
CA GLY A 95 -9.19 -4.49 7.57
C GLY A 95 -8.02 -4.44 8.55
N GLY A 96 -6.89 -5.00 8.11
CA GLY A 96 -5.62 -5.00 8.83
C GLY A 96 -5.41 -6.22 9.74
N GLU A 97 -6.46 -6.91 10.16
CA GLU A 97 -6.39 -8.05 11.09
C GLU A 97 -5.61 -9.24 10.52
N ASN A 98 -5.75 -9.45 9.20
CA ASN A 98 -5.10 -10.50 8.45
C ASN A 98 -3.58 -10.26 8.35
N VAL A 99 -3.17 -9.00 8.16
CA VAL A 99 -1.77 -8.59 8.17
C VAL A 99 -1.20 -8.66 9.58
N GLU A 100 -1.90 -8.10 10.56
CA GLU A 100 -1.47 -8.12 11.97
C GLU A 100 -1.18 -9.52 12.48
N LEU A 101 -2.11 -10.46 12.26
CA LEU A 101 -1.93 -11.84 12.69
C LEU A 101 -0.72 -12.48 11.99
N GLY A 102 -0.54 -12.23 10.69
CA GLY A 102 0.63 -12.70 9.95
C GLY A 102 1.95 -12.18 10.51
N LEU A 103 2.03 -10.86 10.74
CA LEU A 103 3.20 -10.22 11.33
C LEU A 103 3.52 -10.78 12.71
N ARG A 104 2.50 -10.93 13.56
CA ARG A 104 2.64 -11.46 14.91
C ARG A 104 3.10 -12.91 14.91
N VAL A 105 2.46 -13.77 14.11
CA VAL A 105 2.82 -15.19 14.03
C VAL A 105 4.29 -15.36 13.66
N TRP A 106 4.75 -14.67 12.61
CA TRP A 106 6.14 -14.77 12.17
C TRP A 106 7.13 -14.16 13.16
N GLN A 107 6.87 -12.93 13.64
CA GLN A 107 7.78 -12.27 14.58
C GLN A 107 7.86 -13.01 15.92
N CYS A 108 6.79 -13.68 16.35
CA CYS A 108 6.73 -14.37 17.65
C CYS A 108 7.02 -15.88 17.56
N GLY A 109 7.62 -16.35 16.46
CA GLY A 109 8.22 -17.69 16.38
C GLY A 109 7.32 -18.82 15.86
N GLY A 110 6.19 -18.49 15.24
CA GLY A 110 5.42 -19.43 14.42
C GLY A 110 5.66 -19.23 12.93
N SER A 111 4.78 -19.81 12.11
CA SER A 111 4.79 -19.57 10.66
C SER A 111 3.39 -19.61 10.06
N VAL A 112 3.22 -18.98 8.90
CA VAL A 112 1.98 -19.04 8.13
C VAL A 112 2.23 -19.82 6.84
N GLU A 113 1.30 -20.71 6.52
CA GLU A 113 1.38 -21.59 5.35
C GLU A 113 0.06 -21.61 4.57
N VAL A 114 0.15 -21.58 3.25
CA VAL A 114 -0.96 -21.91 2.35
C VAL A 114 -0.80 -23.36 1.92
N LEU A 115 -1.81 -24.18 2.14
CA LEU A 115 -1.81 -25.59 1.71
C LEU A 115 -2.48 -25.74 0.33
N PRO A 116 -1.75 -26.10 -0.75
CA PRO A 116 -2.31 -26.25 -2.09
C PRO A 116 -3.48 -27.26 -2.18
N CYS A 117 -3.43 -28.32 -1.38
CA CYS A 117 -4.46 -29.36 -1.31
C CYS A 117 -5.74 -28.91 -0.60
N SER A 118 -5.70 -27.81 0.16
CA SER A 118 -6.88 -27.25 0.80
C SER A 118 -7.36 -26.03 0.02
N ARG A 119 -8.54 -26.15 -0.56
CA ARG A 119 -9.13 -25.09 -1.39
C ARG A 119 -10.48 -24.68 -0.82
N LEU A 120 -10.71 -23.38 -0.80
CA LEU A 120 -11.96 -22.78 -0.37
C LEU A 120 -12.42 -21.81 -1.45
N ALA A 121 -13.65 -22.00 -1.95
CA ALA A 121 -14.26 -21.06 -2.86
C ALA A 121 -14.97 -19.97 -2.04
N HIS A 122 -14.65 -18.70 -2.33
CA HIS A 122 -15.18 -17.54 -1.62
C HIS A 122 -15.85 -16.58 -2.61
N ILE A 123 -17.03 -16.09 -2.26
CA ILE A 123 -17.72 -15.06 -3.07
C ILE A 123 -17.06 -13.71 -2.79
N GLU A 124 -16.20 -13.27 -3.72
CA GLU A 124 -15.64 -11.93 -3.67
C GLU A 124 -16.74 -10.90 -4.00
N ARG A 125 -16.91 -9.93 -3.10
CA ARG A 125 -17.90 -8.85 -3.27
C ARG A 125 -17.19 -7.56 -3.61
N HIS A 126 -17.72 -6.84 -4.59
CA HIS A 126 -17.22 -5.53 -4.98
C HIS A 126 -17.33 -4.49 -3.85
N PHE A 127 -18.39 -4.56 -3.02
CA PHE A 127 -18.57 -3.73 -1.84
C PHE A 127 -19.03 -4.57 -0.64
N LYS A 128 -18.78 -4.08 0.58
CA LYS A 128 -19.26 -4.72 1.81
C LYS A 128 -20.64 -4.17 2.16
N PRO A 129 -21.69 -5.01 2.27
CA PRO A 129 -23.07 -4.51 2.41
C PRO A 129 -23.37 -3.88 3.77
N TYR A 130 -22.53 -4.11 4.77
CA TYR A 130 -22.72 -3.61 6.14
C TYR A 130 -22.05 -2.25 6.41
N ALA A 131 -21.18 -1.77 5.51
CA ALA A 131 -20.48 -0.50 5.66
C ALA A 131 -20.16 0.09 4.28
N PRO A 132 -20.82 1.20 3.88
CA PRO A 132 -20.60 1.80 2.56
C PRO A 132 -19.21 2.45 2.43
N ASP A 133 -18.64 2.93 3.55
CA ASP A 133 -17.28 3.44 3.61
C ASP A 133 -16.54 2.76 4.77
N LEU A 134 -15.43 2.09 4.43
CA LEU A 134 -14.54 1.42 5.37
C LEU A 134 -13.21 2.18 5.55
N SER A 135 -13.01 3.28 4.81
CA SER A 135 -11.73 3.98 4.72
C SER A 135 -11.20 4.42 6.08
N SER A 136 -12.08 4.95 6.95
CA SER A 136 -11.72 5.39 8.30
C SER A 136 -11.29 4.23 9.20
N HIS A 137 -12.04 3.13 9.21
CA HIS A 137 -11.73 1.93 9.99
C HIS A 137 -10.45 1.25 9.49
N MET A 138 -10.31 1.09 8.18
CA MET A 138 -9.12 0.47 7.57
C MET A 138 -7.87 1.29 7.84
N ARG A 139 -7.95 2.62 7.68
CA ARG A 139 -6.85 3.53 8.00
C ARG A 139 -6.48 3.42 9.47
N ARG A 140 -7.46 3.50 10.38
CA ARG A 140 -7.23 3.41 11.82
C ARG A 140 -6.56 2.08 12.20
N ASN A 141 -7.09 0.96 11.73
CA ASN A 141 -6.54 -0.36 12.03
C ASN A 141 -5.13 -0.49 11.44
N ALA A 142 -4.87 0.02 10.23
CA ALA A 142 -3.55 -0.02 9.64
C ALA A 142 -2.49 0.73 10.46
N LEU A 143 -2.82 1.94 10.95
CA LEU A 143 -1.95 2.68 11.84
C LEU A 143 -1.73 1.95 13.17
N ARG A 144 -2.78 1.33 13.72
CA ARG A 144 -2.69 0.51 14.93
C ARG A 144 -1.71 -0.67 14.76
N VAL A 145 -1.78 -1.38 13.63
CA VAL A 145 -0.83 -2.45 13.30
C VAL A 145 0.59 -1.90 13.18
N ALA A 146 0.75 -0.77 12.50
CA ALA A 146 2.05 -0.15 12.28
C ALA A 146 2.74 0.22 13.60
N GLU A 147 1.99 0.84 14.52
CA GLU A 147 2.49 1.23 15.84
C GLU A 147 2.88 0.05 16.73
N ILE A 148 2.21 -1.11 16.59
CA ILE A 148 2.52 -2.30 17.41
C ILE A 148 3.65 -3.13 16.81
N TRP A 149 3.66 -3.34 15.49
CA TRP A 149 4.42 -4.44 14.86
C TRP A 149 5.48 -4.01 13.85
N MET A 150 5.53 -2.74 13.43
CA MET A 150 6.36 -2.32 12.29
C MET A 150 7.57 -1.45 12.64
N ASP A 151 7.82 -1.19 13.93
CA ASP A 151 8.99 -0.43 14.40
C ASP A 151 9.16 0.89 13.61
N ASP A 152 10.39 1.25 13.21
CA ASP A 152 10.66 2.45 12.40
C ASP A 152 10.12 2.39 10.96
N PHE A 153 9.65 1.22 10.51
CA PHE A 153 9.01 1.07 9.21
C PHE A 153 7.53 1.48 9.23
N LYS A 154 6.96 1.76 10.42
CA LYS A 154 5.61 2.32 10.53
C LYS A 154 5.41 3.56 9.67
N ARG A 155 6.47 4.37 9.50
CA ARG A 155 6.49 5.55 8.60
C ARG A 155 5.95 5.23 7.20
N ASN A 156 6.16 4.02 6.70
CA ASN A 156 5.72 3.63 5.37
C ASN A 156 4.21 3.42 5.31
N VAL A 157 3.57 3.00 6.40
CA VAL A 157 2.10 2.93 6.52
C VAL A 157 1.51 4.34 6.60
N TYR A 158 2.09 5.21 7.41
CA TYR A 158 1.70 6.62 7.49
C TYR A 158 1.79 7.29 6.11
N MET A 159 2.91 7.09 5.41
CA MET A 159 3.11 7.55 4.04
C MET A 159 2.08 6.96 3.07
N ALA A 160 1.81 5.66 3.13
CA ALA A 160 0.90 4.98 2.23
C ALA A 160 -0.56 5.44 2.37
N TRP A 161 -0.96 5.86 3.59
CA TRP A 161 -2.26 6.46 3.89
C TRP A 161 -2.28 7.99 3.83
N ASN A 162 -1.13 8.61 3.51
CA ASN A 162 -0.90 10.05 3.49
C ASN A 162 -1.30 10.75 4.80
N VAL A 163 -0.88 10.17 5.92
CA VAL A 163 -1.16 10.65 7.27
C VAL A 163 0.13 11.21 7.88
N PRO A 164 0.15 12.43 8.43
CA PRO A 164 1.31 12.94 9.13
C PRO A 164 1.64 12.07 10.36
N MET A 165 2.92 11.71 10.52
CA MET A 165 3.38 10.92 11.67
C MET A 165 3.13 11.62 13.01
N ASN A 166 3.31 12.94 13.03
CA ASN A 166 3.07 13.76 14.22
C ASN A 166 1.73 14.48 14.06
N GLY A 167 0.82 14.27 15.01
CA GLY A 167 -0.49 14.93 14.99
C GLY A 167 -1.43 14.40 13.89
N SER A 168 -1.45 13.08 13.67
CA SER A 168 -2.33 12.43 12.69
C SER A 168 -3.82 12.76 12.88
N GLY A 169 -4.24 13.12 14.10
CA GLY A 169 -5.63 13.33 14.47
C GLY A 169 -6.47 12.05 14.50
N ILE A 170 -5.84 10.88 14.31
CA ILE A 170 -6.51 9.58 14.26
C ILE A 170 -6.29 8.87 15.59
N ASP A 171 -7.38 8.61 16.30
CA ASP A 171 -7.35 7.82 17.53
C ASP A 171 -7.30 6.31 17.20
N ILE A 172 -6.13 5.71 17.41
CA ILE A 172 -5.91 4.27 17.22
C ILE A 172 -6.28 3.44 18.46
N GLY A 173 -6.76 4.07 19.53
CA GLY A 173 -7.06 3.46 20.83
C GLY A 173 -5.82 3.00 21.60
N ASP A 174 -6.03 2.45 22.80
CA ASP A 174 -4.93 1.94 23.62
C ASP A 174 -4.30 0.67 23.01
N ILE A 175 -2.98 0.69 22.86
CA ILE A 175 -2.16 -0.42 22.33
C ILE A 175 -1.26 -1.05 23.40
N SER A 176 -1.36 -0.61 24.66
CA SER A 176 -0.50 -1.02 25.77
C SER A 176 -0.43 -2.55 25.94
N GLU A 177 -1.58 -3.23 25.95
CA GLU A 177 -1.65 -4.68 26.09
C GLU A 177 -0.98 -5.42 24.92
N ARG A 178 -1.15 -4.93 23.69
CA ARG A 178 -0.55 -5.53 22.49
C ARG A 178 0.97 -5.35 22.49
N MET A 179 1.46 -4.18 22.90
CA MET A 179 2.90 -3.95 23.09
C MET A 179 3.48 -4.83 24.21
N ALA A 180 2.77 -4.97 25.34
CA ALA A 180 3.19 -5.82 26.44
C ALA A 180 3.24 -7.30 26.04
N LEU A 181 2.27 -7.76 25.24
CA LEU A 181 2.24 -9.10 24.65
C LEU A 181 3.44 -9.33 23.74
N ARG A 182 3.73 -8.40 22.80
CA ARG A 182 4.90 -8.48 21.90
C ARG A 182 6.20 -8.62 22.69
N LYS A 183 6.35 -7.87 23.79
CA LYS A 183 7.50 -7.96 24.69
C LYS A 183 7.57 -9.29 25.43
N ARG A 184 6.45 -9.75 26.00
CA ARG A 184 6.37 -11.02 26.76
C ARG A 184 6.70 -12.24 25.91
N LEU A 185 6.30 -12.24 24.64
CA LEU A 185 6.60 -13.30 23.68
C LEU A 185 8.01 -13.20 23.08
N ASN A 186 8.79 -12.18 23.44
CA ASN A 186 10.13 -11.92 22.92
C ASN A 186 10.18 -11.92 21.38
N CYS A 187 9.19 -11.27 20.76
CA CYS A 187 9.05 -11.27 19.31
C CYS A 187 10.21 -10.54 18.63
N LYS A 188 10.57 -10.99 17.43
CA LYS A 188 11.56 -10.37 16.56
C LYS A 188 11.10 -8.99 16.09
N SER A 189 12.06 -8.20 15.61
CA SER A 189 11.81 -6.90 14.96
C SER A 189 11.14 -7.06 13.60
N PHE A 190 10.55 -5.97 13.10
CA PHE A 190 10.03 -5.90 11.75
C PHE A 190 11.15 -5.92 10.70
N ALA A 191 12.36 -5.43 11.02
CA ALA A 191 13.53 -5.57 10.14
C ALA A 191 13.83 -7.05 9.86
N TRP A 192 13.81 -7.88 10.90
CA TRP A 192 13.95 -9.34 10.77
C TRP A 192 12.85 -9.94 9.89
N TYR A 193 11.59 -9.49 10.05
CA TYR A 193 10.48 -9.94 9.22
C TYR A 193 10.70 -9.62 7.73
N LEU A 194 11.14 -8.40 7.40
CA LEU A 194 11.48 -8.03 6.02
C LEU A 194 12.63 -8.86 5.48
N GLU A 195 13.66 -9.15 6.28
CA GLU A 195 14.81 -9.92 5.80
C GLU A 195 14.52 -11.41 5.59
N ASN A 196 13.68 -12.00 6.45
CA ASN A 196 13.52 -13.46 6.55
C ASN A 196 12.18 -13.96 6.00
N VAL A 197 11.15 -13.12 5.96
CA VAL A 197 9.79 -13.50 5.57
C VAL A 197 9.34 -12.78 4.30
N LEU A 198 9.56 -11.47 4.22
CA LEU A 198 9.06 -10.65 3.11
C LEU A 198 10.12 -9.66 2.55
N PRO A 199 11.19 -10.16 1.91
CA PRO A 199 12.27 -9.31 1.37
C PRO A 199 11.87 -8.52 0.13
N SER A 200 10.76 -8.88 -0.52
CA SER A 200 10.25 -8.21 -1.71
C SER A 200 9.37 -6.98 -1.43
N LEU A 201 8.98 -6.72 -0.18
CA LEU A 201 8.23 -5.52 0.16
C LEU A 201 9.14 -4.28 0.06
N PRO A 202 8.82 -3.27 -0.77
CA PRO A 202 9.68 -2.11 -0.97
C PRO A 202 9.95 -1.37 0.34
N ARG A 203 11.22 -1.08 0.67
CA ARG A 203 11.54 -0.43 1.96
C ARG A 203 11.32 1.08 1.98
N HIS A 204 11.32 1.72 0.80
CA HIS A 204 11.18 3.18 0.66
C HIS A 204 12.18 3.96 1.52
N ASP A 205 13.41 3.45 1.66
CA ASP A 205 14.46 4.08 2.47
C ASP A 205 14.95 5.41 1.87
N ASP A 206 14.76 5.56 0.56
CA ASP A 206 15.10 6.73 -0.25
C ASP A 206 14.07 7.85 -0.16
N ILE A 207 12.85 7.61 0.34
CA ILE A 207 11.85 8.67 0.49
C ILE A 207 12.20 9.57 1.67
N VAL A 208 12.31 10.88 1.40
CA VAL A 208 12.71 11.91 2.37
C VAL A 208 11.54 12.82 2.76
N GLN A 209 10.52 12.95 1.92
CA GLN A 209 9.35 13.78 2.21
C GLN A 209 8.10 13.12 1.62
N TYR A 210 6.96 13.28 2.27
CA TYR A 210 5.67 12.93 1.67
C TYR A 210 4.58 13.86 2.14
N GLY A 211 3.51 13.92 1.36
CA GLY A 211 2.32 14.65 1.75
C GLY A 211 1.41 15.12 0.63
N VAL A 212 0.70 16.21 0.89
CA VAL A 212 -0.02 16.97 -0.14
C VAL A 212 0.89 18.03 -0.73
N MET A 213 0.75 18.27 -2.04
CA MET A 213 1.50 19.27 -2.77
C MET A 213 0.62 20.50 -3.03
N THR A 214 0.92 21.62 -2.40
CA THR A 214 0.18 22.89 -2.52
C THR A 214 0.97 23.92 -3.31
N ASN A 215 0.27 24.85 -3.96
CA ASN A 215 0.90 25.96 -4.70
C ASN A 215 0.51 27.32 -4.09
N ASN A 216 1.47 28.25 -4.01
CA ASN A 216 1.25 29.57 -3.42
C ASN A 216 0.28 30.47 -4.18
N LYS A 217 -0.03 30.17 -5.45
CA LYS A 217 -0.98 30.93 -6.26
C LYS A 217 -2.44 30.67 -5.88
N GLN A 218 -2.75 29.48 -5.36
CA GLN A 218 -4.10 29.14 -4.92
C GLN A 218 -4.09 28.34 -3.62
N VAL A 219 -4.47 29.02 -2.55
CA VAL A 219 -4.57 28.44 -1.21
C VAL A 219 -5.74 27.44 -1.16
N GLY A 220 -5.53 26.31 -0.47
CA GLY A 220 -6.56 25.28 -0.27
C GLY A 220 -6.75 24.33 -1.45
N MET A 221 -5.97 24.50 -2.54
CA MET A 221 -5.93 23.57 -3.67
C MET A 221 -4.62 22.79 -3.67
N CYS A 222 -4.76 21.48 -3.85
CA CYS A 222 -3.67 20.51 -3.84
C CYS A 222 -3.54 19.86 -5.22
N MET A 223 -2.32 19.48 -5.57
CA MET A 223 -2.09 18.65 -6.73
C MET A 223 -2.73 17.29 -6.51
N ASP A 224 -3.45 16.84 -7.52
CA ASP A 224 -4.26 15.64 -7.50
C ASP A 224 -4.01 14.88 -8.81
N LYS A 225 -3.92 13.56 -8.77
CA LYS A 225 -3.70 12.74 -9.98
C LYS A 225 -4.81 12.91 -11.02
N GLY A 226 -5.99 13.34 -10.60
CA GLY A 226 -7.16 13.50 -11.44
C GLY A 226 -7.74 12.15 -11.86
N ASN A 227 -8.57 12.18 -12.91
CA ASN A 227 -9.26 11.00 -13.39
C ASN A 227 -8.25 9.98 -14.00
N PRO A 228 -8.29 8.69 -13.59
CA PRO A 228 -7.43 7.65 -14.16
C PRO A 228 -7.52 7.48 -15.69
N ILE A 229 -8.64 7.89 -16.30
CA ILE A 229 -8.87 7.87 -17.75
C ILE A 229 -8.14 9.02 -18.44
N SER A 230 -8.22 10.24 -17.88
CA SER A 230 -7.59 11.41 -18.49
C SER A 230 -6.08 11.42 -18.29
N GLN A 231 -5.59 10.78 -17.22
CA GLN A 231 -4.16 10.67 -16.86
C GLN A 231 -3.47 12.03 -16.77
N ARG A 232 -4.23 13.07 -16.43
CA ARG A 232 -3.77 14.44 -16.31
C ARG A 232 -3.88 14.87 -14.85
N PRO A 233 -2.76 15.26 -14.21
CA PRO A 233 -2.81 15.90 -12.92
C PRO A 233 -3.70 17.14 -12.97
N ILE A 234 -4.44 17.37 -11.91
CA ILE A 234 -5.32 18.54 -11.73
C ILE A 234 -4.99 19.24 -10.41
N LEU A 235 -5.57 20.41 -10.22
CA LEU A 235 -5.74 20.98 -8.88
C LEU A 235 -7.12 20.64 -8.36
N TYR A 236 -7.18 20.14 -7.13
CA TYR A 236 -8.43 19.82 -6.45
C TYR A 236 -8.40 20.32 -5.01
N GLN A 237 -9.57 20.40 -4.37
CA GLN A 237 -9.63 20.81 -2.97
C GLN A 237 -8.78 19.86 -2.11
N CYS A 238 -7.90 20.43 -1.29
CA CYS A 238 -7.03 19.65 -0.42
C CYS A 238 -7.85 18.78 0.54
N HIS A 239 -7.69 17.47 0.42
CA HIS A 239 -8.34 16.48 1.29
C HIS A 239 -7.35 15.46 1.86
N GLY A 240 -6.14 15.35 1.32
CA GLY A 240 -5.08 14.48 1.84
C GLY A 240 -5.27 12.98 1.56
N TYR A 241 -6.49 12.52 1.26
CA TYR A 241 -6.70 11.17 0.73
C TYR A 241 -6.01 10.97 -0.62
N THR A 242 -5.74 9.71 -0.97
CA THR A 242 -5.53 9.32 -2.37
C THR A 242 -6.66 9.90 -3.22
N PRO A 243 -6.37 10.62 -4.33
CA PRO A 243 -5.12 10.59 -5.09
C PRO A 243 -4.17 11.80 -4.91
N GLN A 244 -4.17 12.46 -3.75
CA GLN A 244 -3.33 13.64 -3.46
C GLN A 244 -1.99 13.33 -2.76
N ASN A 245 -1.58 12.05 -2.75
CA ASN A 245 -0.36 11.63 -2.07
C ASN A 245 0.86 11.85 -2.97
N THR A 246 1.79 12.70 -2.53
CA THR A 246 3.04 13.00 -3.23
C THR A 246 4.22 12.59 -2.36
N LEU A 247 5.24 11.95 -2.95
CA LEU A 247 6.46 11.51 -2.29
C LEU A 247 7.66 12.20 -2.95
N GLU A 248 8.65 12.60 -2.15
CA GLU A 248 9.95 13.09 -2.60
C GLU A 248 11.03 12.09 -2.22
N ALA A 249 11.77 11.58 -3.20
CA ALA A 249 12.94 10.76 -3.00
C ALA A 249 14.18 11.61 -2.68
N SER A 250 15.23 10.99 -2.12
CA SER A 250 16.50 11.64 -1.76
C SER A 250 17.21 12.25 -2.97
N SER A 251 16.93 11.74 -4.17
CA SER A 251 17.37 12.31 -5.44
C SER A 251 16.68 13.63 -5.80
N ARG A 252 15.64 14.06 -5.07
CA ARG A 252 14.70 15.15 -5.38
C ARG A 252 13.66 14.81 -6.47
N LEU A 253 13.56 13.54 -6.83
CA LEU A 253 12.51 13.02 -7.72
C LEU A 253 11.17 12.99 -6.97
N LEU A 254 10.09 13.42 -7.63
CA LEU A 254 8.73 13.32 -7.11
C LEU A 254 7.98 12.11 -7.67
N HIS A 255 7.32 11.37 -6.78
CA HIS A 255 6.39 10.29 -7.10
C HIS A 255 4.97 10.68 -6.66
N PHE A 256 3.94 10.23 -7.36
CA PHE A 256 2.56 10.39 -6.94
C PHE A 256 1.96 9.03 -6.65
N GLU A 257 1.45 8.86 -5.42
CA GLU A 257 1.03 7.61 -4.78
C GLU A 257 2.15 6.55 -4.73
N VAL A 258 2.30 5.78 -5.83
CA VAL A 258 3.19 4.61 -5.99
C VAL A 258 3.65 4.46 -7.45
N THR A 259 3.43 5.48 -8.29
CA THR A 259 3.86 5.50 -9.70
C THR A 259 4.73 6.72 -9.96
N ASP A 260 5.84 6.52 -10.67
CA ASP A 260 6.70 7.62 -11.10
C ASP A 260 5.88 8.61 -11.93
N LEU A 261 5.92 9.90 -11.56
CA LEU A 261 5.41 10.93 -12.46
C LEU A 261 6.28 10.90 -13.70
N THR A 262 5.69 10.52 -14.83
CA THR A 262 6.39 10.54 -16.11
C THR A 262 5.65 11.42 -17.06
N VAL A 263 6.06 12.69 -17.07
CA VAL A 263 5.55 13.70 -17.98
C VAL A 263 6.03 13.36 -19.38
N THR A 264 5.09 13.19 -20.31
CA THR A 264 5.37 13.09 -21.74
C THR A 264 4.86 14.34 -22.45
N THR A 265 5.77 15.15 -23.00
CA THR A 265 5.41 16.27 -23.86
C THR A 265 5.16 15.74 -25.28
N THR A 266 3.91 15.77 -25.75
CA THR A 266 3.66 15.89 -27.20
C THR A 266 3.84 17.35 -27.62
N ASP A 267 3.91 17.64 -28.92
CA ASP A 267 4.15 18.97 -29.50
C ASP A 267 3.16 20.09 -29.04
N ASP A 268 2.23 19.79 -28.13
CA ASP A 268 1.17 20.63 -27.58
C ASP A 268 1.22 20.77 -26.02
N ASP A 269 2.39 20.70 -25.38
CA ASP A 269 2.56 21.06 -23.94
C ASP A 269 1.64 20.29 -22.93
N TYR A 270 1.32 19.02 -23.17
CA TYR A 270 0.51 18.23 -22.23
C TYR A 270 1.34 17.48 -21.18
N LEU A 271 0.78 17.38 -19.97
CA LEU A 271 1.24 16.50 -18.87
C LEU A 271 0.45 15.19 -18.93
N VAL A 272 1.13 14.05 -18.98
CA VAL A 272 0.52 12.72 -18.74
C VAL A 272 1.22 12.11 -17.53
N ALA A 273 0.49 11.40 -16.67
CA ALA A 273 1.02 10.80 -15.46
C ALA A 273 0.57 9.34 -15.33
N ASP A 274 1.22 8.40 -16.05
CA ASP A 274 1.24 6.98 -15.67
C ASP A 274 2.29 6.16 -16.46
N ARG A 275 3.13 5.41 -15.73
CA ARG A 275 4.11 4.45 -16.27
C ARG A 275 3.45 3.17 -16.83
N ARG A 276 2.30 2.74 -16.30
CA ARG A 276 1.62 1.49 -16.74
C ARG A 276 0.83 1.70 -18.03
N THR A 277 0.29 2.88 -18.26
CA THR A 277 -0.44 3.19 -19.51
C THR A 277 0.48 3.63 -20.65
N ALA A 278 1.65 4.21 -20.35
CA ALA A 278 2.70 4.43 -21.35
C ALA A 278 3.07 3.13 -22.11
N LEU A 279 2.99 1.98 -21.45
CA LEU A 279 3.19 0.65 -22.02
C LEU A 279 2.03 0.16 -22.92
N ARG A 280 0.80 0.66 -22.74
CA ARG A 280 -0.37 0.23 -23.52
C ARG A 280 -0.67 1.10 -24.74
N ILE A 281 -0.19 2.35 -24.79
CA ILE A 281 -0.68 3.32 -25.79
C ILE A 281 0.20 3.53 -27.04
N VAL A 282 1.55 3.42 -27.07
CA VAL A 282 2.24 3.72 -28.37
C VAL A 282 3.59 3.05 -28.65
N ARG A 283 3.64 2.41 -29.83
CA ARG A 283 4.82 2.09 -30.67
C ARG A 283 5.58 3.32 -31.21
N LYS A 284 5.36 4.54 -30.71
CA LYS A 284 6.06 5.75 -31.15
C LYS A 284 6.69 6.44 -29.94
N ILE A 285 7.97 6.17 -29.79
CA ILE A 285 9.04 7.02 -29.25
C ILE A 285 8.54 8.26 -28.49
N GLN A 286 8.54 8.21 -27.16
CA GLN A 286 8.64 9.43 -26.34
C GLN A 286 9.54 9.21 -25.13
N ARG A 287 10.30 10.26 -24.80
CA ARG A 287 11.23 10.34 -23.68
C ARG A 287 10.44 10.58 -22.39
N LEU A 288 10.70 9.77 -21.38
CA LEU A 288 10.16 9.91 -20.03
C LEU A 288 10.90 11.08 -19.34
N PHE A 289 10.20 12.08 -18.82
CA PHE A 289 10.82 13.24 -18.20
C PHE A 289 10.45 13.38 -16.72
N THR A 290 11.47 13.74 -15.92
CA THR A 290 11.42 13.88 -14.46
C THR A 290 11.22 15.33 -14.05
N VAL A 291 10.33 15.56 -13.06
CA VAL A 291 10.13 16.84 -12.37
C VAL A 291 10.90 16.83 -11.05
N TRP A 292 11.61 17.92 -10.77
CA TRP A 292 12.40 18.09 -9.54
C TRP A 292 11.89 19.27 -8.73
N LEU A 293 11.81 19.12 -7.41
CA LEU A 293 11.55 20.25 -6.51
C LEU A 293 12.88 20.97 -6.21
N GLN A 294 13.04 22.19 -6.71
CA GLN A 294 14.24 23.01 -6.52
C GLN A 294 13.86 24.42 -6.08
N ASN A 295 14.30 24.85 -4.89
CA ASN A 295 13.98 26.16 -4.31
C ASN A 295 12.46 26.46 -4.29
N GLY A 296 11.65 25.43 -4.04
CA GLY A 296 10.19 25.50 -4.07
C GLY A 296 9.57 25.52 -5.47
N GLU A 297 10.35 25.49 -6.55
CA GLU A 297 9.82 25.39 -7.92
C GLU A 297 9.86 23.95 -8.41
N LEU A 298 8.80 23.52 -9.11
CA LEU A 298 8.76 22.23 -9.79
C LEU A 298 9.32 22.38 -11.20
N ARG A 299 10.58 22.02 -11.39
CA ARG A 299 11.34 22.28 -12.63
C ARG A 299 11.39 21.07 -13.56
N PHE A 300 11.29 21.35 -14.86
CA PHE A 300 11.34 20.38 -15.95
C PHE A 300 12.65 20.53 -16.74
N GLN A 301 13.28 19.40 -17.12
CA GLN A 301 14.50 19.29 -17.97
C GLN A 301 15.52 20.45 -17.86
N LYS A 302 16.48 20.35 -16.91
CA LYS A 302 17.61 21.31 -16.78
C LYS A 302 17.20 22.80 -16.64
N GLY A 303 15.94 23.11 -16.32
CA GLY A 303 15.54 24.42 -15.78
C GLY A 303 14.89 25.40 -16.75
N GLU A 304 14.46 24.98 -17.94
CA GLU A 304 13.83 25.91 -18.91
C GLU A 304 12.31 26.09 -18.69
N LYS A 305 11.63 25.12 -18.09
CA LYS A 305 10.19 25.20 -17.78
C LYS A 305 9.90 24.78 -16.33
N CYS A 306 8.86 25.36 -15.76
CA CYS A 306 8.30 25.01 -14.47
C CYS A 306 6.86 24.52 -14.62
N LEU A 307 6.46 23.61 -13.74
CA LEU A 307 5.07 23.25 -13.55
C LEU A 307 4.39 24.35 -12.75
N GLU A 308 3.39 24.98 -13.35
CA GLU A 308 2.74 26.16 -12.80
C GLU A 308 1.22 26.06 -12.87
N VAL A 309 0.58 26.86 -12.02
CA VAL A 309 -0.87 27.03 -12.00
C VAL A 309 -1.25 28.22 -12.87
N LYS A 310 -2.17 28.02 -13.81
CA LYS A 310 -2.72 29.07 -14.66
C LYS A 310 -4.22 29.20 -14.44
N GLU A 311 -4.70 30.43 -14.47
CA GLU A 311 -6.13 30.70 -14.53
C GLU A 311 -6.69 30.15 -15.84
N PRO A 312 -7.93 29.61 -15.81
CA PRO A 312 -8.53 29.06 -17.01
C PRO A 312 -8.61 30.10 -18.14
N ALA A 313 -8.45 29.65 -19.38
CA ALA A 313 -8.88 30.45 -20.53
C ALA A 313 -10.40 30.69 -20.45
N LYS A 314 -10.90 31.75 -21.10
CA LYS A 314 -12.29 32.31 -21.03
C LYS A 314 -13.49 31.33 -21.20
N LYS A 315 -13.27 30.01 -21.33
CA LYS A 315 -14.27 28.95 -21.46
C LYS A 315 -14.13 27.80 -20.44
N SER A 316 -13.17 27.85 -19.52
CA SER A 316 -12.98 26.85 -18.46
C SER A 316 -13.22 27.49 -17.08
N TYR A 317 -13.72 26.72 -16.12
CA TYR A 317 -13.93 27.17 -14.74
C TYR A 317 -12.87 26.60 -13.78
N SER A 318 -11.98 25.73 -14.26
CA SER A 318 -10.98 25.03 -13.44
C SER A 318 -9.58 25.57 -13.70
N LEU A 319 -8.82 25.80 -12.63
CA LEU A 319 -7.39 26.09 -12.71
C LEU A 319 -6.65 24.96 -13.44
N GLU A 320 -5.68 25.33 -14.27
CA GLU A 320 -4.93 24.39 -15.11
C GLU A 320 -3.48 24.27 -14.64
N LEU A 321 -2.96 23.04 -14.64
CA LEU A 321 -1.54 22.77 -14.47
C LEU A 321 -0.85 22.79 -15.83
N VAL A 322 0.15 23.64 -15.99
CA VAL A 322 0.83 23.89 -17.27
C VAL A 322 2.33 23.88 -17.12
N LEU A 323 3.05 23.48 -18.18
CA LEU A 323 4.50 23.63 -18.27
C LEU A 323 4.85 24.90 -19.04
N VAL A 324 5.32 25.91 -18.33
CA VAL A 324 5.62 27.24 -18.88
C VAL A 324 6.97 27.73 -18.36
N PRO A 325 7.55 28.79 -18.94
CA PRO A 325 8.71 29.45 -18.33
C PRO A 325 8.43 29.79 -16.87
N CYS A 326 9.42 29.56 -16.01
CA CYS A 326 9.29 29.76 -14.57
C CYS A 326 8.99 31.23 -14.23
N SER A 327 7.80 31.49 -13.67
CA SER A 327 7.36 32.79 -13.16
C SER A 327 7.68 32.99 -11.68
N GLY A 328 8.16 31.95 -10.99
CA GLY A 328 8.53 31.97 -9.58
C GLY A 328 7.46 31.41 -8.64
N GLN A 329 6.42 30.75 -9.16
CA GLN A 329 5.45 30.04 -8.33
C GLN A 329 6.12 29.00 -7.43
N LYS A 330 5.63 28.89 -6.19
CA LYS A 330 6.19 28.00 -5.18
C LYS A 330 5.23 26.88 -4.84
N TRP A 331 5.82 25.71 -4.69
CA TRP A 331 5.21 24.45 -4.36
C TRP A 331 5.76 23.98 -3.02
N ASP A 332 4.84 23.62 -2.14
CA ASP A 332 5.15 23.12 -0.81
C ASP A 332 4.55 21.73 -0.63
N LEU A 333 5.38 20.79 -0.18
CA LEU A 333 4.98 19.44 0.14
C LEU A 333 4.79 19.34 1.67
N ALA A 334 3.56 19.22 2.14
CA ALA A 334 3.25 19.25 3.58
C ALA A 334 2.92 17.85 4.09
N TYR A 335 3.63 17.36 5.13
CA TYR A 335 3.18 16.45 6.22
C TYR A 335 4.35 15.80 6.97
N PHE A 336 5.44 15.45 6.27
CA PHE A 336 6.61 14.83 6.89
C PHE A 336 7.88 15.13 6.11
N ARG A 337 8.95 15.56 6.79
CA ARG A 337 10.32 15.67 6.26
C ARG A 337 11.26 14.86 7.15
N LYS A 338 11.97 13.90 6.56
CA LYS A 338 13.03 13.12 7.20
C LYS A 338 14.16 14.10 7.56
N SER A 339 14.37 14.32 8.85
CA SER A 339 15.40 15.20 9.41
C SER A 339 16.81 14.68 9.16
#